data_AF-A0A315SX95-F1
#
_entry.id   AF-A0A315SX95-F1
#
_cell.length_a   1.000
_cell.length_b   1.000
_cell.length_c   1.000
_cell.angle_alpha   90.00
_cell.angle_beta   90.00
_cell.angle_gamma   90.00
#
_symmetry.space_group_name_H-M   'P 1'
#
loop_
_entity.id
_entity.type
_entity.pdbx_description
1 polymer ?
#
loop_
_entity_poly.entity_id
_entity_poly.type
_entity_poly.pdbx_seq_one_letter_code
_entity_poly.pdbx_strand_id
1 'polypeptide(L)'
;MFQVISAQVLSTTSLAVGWLGYVPLLVWAASRTRWVELVTDRRRQHLLFGTVFCLFALWLVRRDFDTGVSYHFIGMTAVTLLLDWPLAVLGGFLAQLGLLALGRQDLAAIGVNGLLLVGLPVLITEVCAILVERAQPRNLFVYIFCSGFFPAALTVLICVPVALGVLWLDGRFAMPEWLSDFIGYLWLMMFPEAFINGMVISALVVFCPEWLETFNRTRYLQAPWKDDER
;
A
#
# COMPACT_ATOMS: atom_id res chain seq x y z
N MET A 1 -9.26 -8.78 13.09
CA MET A 1 -9.15 -7.45 12.47
C MET A 1 -7.67 -7.21 12.20
N PHE A 2 -7.23 -7.51 10.99
CA PHE A 2 -5.95 -8.17 10.74
C PHE A 2 -5.20 -7.52 9.59
N GLN A 3 -3.88 -7.40 9.71
CA GLN A 3 -3.02 -7.04 8.58
C GLN A 3 -1.78 -7.92 8.46
N VAL A 4 -1.12 -8.28 9.56
CA VAL A 4 -0.05 -9.30 9.53
C VAL A 4 -0.58 -10.57 10.15
N ILE A 5 -0.68 -11.61 9.32
CA ILE A 5 -1.11 -12.96 9.71
C ILE A 5 0.11 -13.80 10.04
N SER A 6 0.14 -14.42 11.23
CA SER A 6 1.19 -15.37 11.58
C SER A 6 1.03 -16.68 10.80
N ALA A 7 2.14 -17.37 10.56
CA ALA A 7 2.12 -18.66 9.88
C ALA A 7 1.32 -19.74 10.65
N GLN A 8 1.21 -19.61 11.98
CA GLN A 8 0.55 -20.59 12.83
C GLN A 8 -0.97 -20.69 12.61
N VAL A 9 -1.60 -19.63 12.09
CA VAL A 9 -3.04 -19.60 11.80
C VAL A 9 -3.36 -19.88 10.34
N LEU A 10 -2.34 -20.14 9.52
CA LEU A 10 -2.49 -20.42 8.09
C LEU A 10 -2.24 -21.91 7.78
N SER A 11 -2.96 -22.45 6.80
CA SER A 11 -2.70 -23.79 6.28
C SER A 11 -1.44 -23.81 5.41
N THR A 12 -0.79 -24.98 5.30
CA THR A 12 0.34 -25.17 4.37
C THR A 12 -0.05 -24.84 2.93
N THR A 13 -1.31 -25.10 2.55
CA THR A 13 -1.88 -24.74 1.25
C THR A 13 -1.97 -23.24 1.06
N SER A 14 -2.48 -22.48 2.04
CA SER A 14 -2.57 -21.02 1.96
C SER A 14 -1.19 -20.36 1.95
N LEU A 15 -0.24 -20.89 2.72
CA LEU A 15 1.16 -20.44 2.68
C LEU A 15 1.79 -20.68 1.30
N ALA A 16 1.58 -21.87 0.73
CA ALA A 16 2.09 -22.20 -0.61
C ALA A 16 1.45 -21.33 -1.70
N VAL A 17 0.13 -21.14 -1.67
CA VAL A 17 -0.60 -20.25 -2.60
C VAL A 17 -0.11 -18.80 -2.46
N GLY A 18 0.12 -18.34 -1.23
CA GLY A 18 0.67 -17.02 -0.96
C GLY A 18 2.02 -16.80 -1.65
N TRP A 19 2.96 -17.75 -1.51
CA TRP A 19 4.24 -17.68 -2.22
C TRP A 19 4.09 -17.83 -3.74
N LEU A 20 3.22 -18.72 -4.21
CA LEU A 20 2.93 -18.89 -5.64
C LEU A 20 2.37 -17.63 -6.30
N GLY A 21 1.64 -16.79 -5.56
CA GLY A 21 1.20 -15.49 -6.07
C GLY A 21 2.25 -14.39 -5.89
N TYR A 22 2.95 -14.37 -4.76
CA TYR A 22 3.85 -13.27 -4.41
C TYR A 22 5.17 -13.33 -5.19
N VAL A 23 5.75 -14.50 -5.44
CA VAL A 23 7.00 -14.61 -6.22
C VAL A 23 6.83 -14.10 -7.65
N PRO A 24 5.81 -14.52 -8.42
CA PRO A 24 5.60 -13.96 -9.75
C PRO A 24 5.38 -12.46 -9.73
N LEU A 25 4.68 -11.93 -8.73
CA LEU A 25 4.50 -10.48 -8.57
C LEU A 25 5.85 -9.77 -8.34
N LEU A 26 6.71 -10.31 -7.47
CA LEU A 26 8.06 -9.77 -7.24
C LEU A 26 8.94 -9.85 -8.48
N VAL A 27 8.91 -10.98 -9.20
CA VAL A 27 9.66 -11.16 -10.45
C VAL A 27 9.17 -10.18 -11.52
N TRP A 28 7.86 -9.99 -11.62
CA TRP A 28 7.27 -9.05 -12.56
C TRP A 28 7.63 -7.60 -12.21
N ALA A 29 7.53 -7.21 -10.95
CA ALA A 29 7.96 -5.90 -10.46
C ALA A 29 9.46 -5.66 -10.72
N ALA A 30 10.31 -6.66 -10.44
CA ALA A 30 11.74 -6.62 -10.72
C ALA A 30 12.03 -6.46 -12.22
N SER A 31 11.30 -7.17 -13.10
CA SER A 31 11.49 -7.04 -14.56
C SER A 31 11.04 -5.69 -15.13
N ARG A 32 10.09 -5.03 -14.45
CA ARG A 32 9.52 -3.73 -14.87
C ARG A 32 10.30 -2.55 -14.30
N THR A 33 11.12 -2.78 -13.29
CA THR A 33 11.96 -1.77 -12.67
C THR A 33 13.09 -1.34 -13.61
N ARG A 34 13.25 -0.03 -13.79
CA ARG A 34 14.35 0.54 -14.58
C ARG A 34 15.63 0.61 -13.75
N TRP A 35 16.30 -0.54 -13.58
CA TRP A 35 17.47 -0.68 -12.72
C TRP A 35 18.60 0.30 -13.02
N VAL A 36 18.84 0.59 -14.31
CA VAL A 36 19.89 1.53 -14.73
C VAL A 36 19.60 2.95 -14.23
N GLU A 37 18.35 3.42 -14.36
CA GLU A 37 17.92 4.73 -13.85
C GLU A 37 18.01 4.77 -12.32
N LEU A 38 17.58 3.70 -11.63
CA LEU A 38 17.66 3.62 -10.17
C LEU A 38 19.10 3.66 -9.66
N VAL A 39 20.03 2.97 -10.32
CA VAL A 39 21.45 2.94 -9.90
C VAL A 39 22.15 4.27 -10.21
N THR A 40 21.72 4.97 -11.27
CA THR A 40 22.37 6.22 -11.72
C THR A 40 21.81 7.45 -10.98
N ASP A 41 20.52 7.46 -10.65
CA ASP A 41 19.86 8.60 -10.01
C ASP A 41 19.83 8.46 -8.48
N ARG A 42 20.69 9.24 -7.81
CA ARG A 42 20.74 9.31 -6.33
C ARG A 42 19.40 9.73 -5.72
N ARG A 43 18.62 10.57 -6.39
CA ARG A 43 17.31 11.03 -5.87
C ARG A 43 16.35 9.85 -5.76
N ARG A 44 16.25 9.01 -6.80
CA ARG A 44 15.41 7.80 -6.79
C ARG A 44 15.86 6.81 -5.71
N GLN A 45 17.17 6.67 -5.48
CA GLN A 45 17.68 5.84 -4.39
C GLN A 45 17.27 6.36 -3.02
N HIS A 46 17.47 7.65 -2.75
CA HIS A 46 17.08 8.25 -1.46
C HIS A 46 15.56 8.17 -1.24
N LEU A 47 14.76 8.36 -2.28
CA LEU A 47 13.30 8.18 -2.21
C LEU A 47 12.94 6.73 -1.90
N LEU A 48 13.54 5.75 -2.60
CA LEU A 48 13.30 4.34 -2.33
C LEU A 48 13.69 3.96 -0.91
N PHE A 49 14.93 4.21 -0.49
CA PHE A 49 15.41 3.83 0.84
C PHE A 49 14.72 4.60 1.96
N GLY A 50 14.45 5.89 1.76
CA GLY A 50 13.69 6.72 2.70
C GLY A 50 12.26 6.20 2.86
N THR A 51 11.61 5.83 1.76
CA THR A 51 10.24 5.28 1.80
C THR A 51 10.21 3.90 2.43
N VAL A 52 11.18 3.02 2.11
CA VAL A 52 11.32 1.70 2.76
C VAL A 52 11.53 1.86 4.26
N PHE A 53 12.38 2.79 4.68
CA PHE A 53 12.62 3.06 6.10
C PHE A 53 11.37 3.59 6.80
N CYS A 54 10.67 4.57 6.22
CA CYS A 54 9.42 5.11 6.76
C CYS A 54 8.33 4.05 6.84
N LEU A 55 8.20 3.20 5.80
CA LEU A 55 7.23 2.11 5.76
C LEU A 55 7.54 1.06 6.83
N PHE A 56 8.80 0.68 6.96
CA PHE A 56 9.26 -0.22 8.01
C PHE A 56 8.98 0.35 9.41
N ALA A 57 9.28 1.63 9.64
CA ALA A 57 9.00 2.30 10.91
C ALA A 57 7.48 2.38 11.18
N LEU A 58 6.68 2.66 10.16
CA LEU A 58 5.22 2.66 10.26
C LEU A 58 4.69 1.29 10.66
N TRP A 59 5.23 0.21 10.07
CA TRP A 59 4.82 -1.16 10.37
C TRP A 59 5.35 -1.68 11.71
N LEU A 60 6.38 -1.05 12.28
CA LEU A 60 6.79 -1.29 13.66
C LEU A 60 5.77 -0.73 14.67
N VAL A 61 5.04 0.33 14.30
CA VAL A 61 3.91 0.85 15.07
C VAL A 61 2.71 -0.07 14.86
N ARG A 62 2.78 -1.24 15.51
CA ARG A 62 1.76 -2.28 15.43
C ARG A 62 1.24 -2.67 16.80
N ARG A 63 0.00 -3.15 16.82
CA ARG A 63 -0.60 -3.81 17.97
C ARG A 63 -0.68 -5.31 17.69
N ASP A 64 0.03 -6.09 18.49
CA ASP A 64 -0.01 -7.54 18.48
C ASP A 64 -1.18 -8.05 19.35
N PHE A 65 -1.87 -9.08 18.84
CA PHE A 65 -2.91 -9.81 19.57
C PHE A 65 -2.47 -11.26 19.79
N ASP A 66 -2.91 -11.85 20.91
CA ASP A 66 -2.60 -13.24 21.28
C ASP A 66 -3.20 -14.28 20.32
N THR A 67 -4.08 -13.85 19.41
CA THR A 67 -4.70 -14.67 18.36
C THR A 67 -3.77 -14.95 17.18
N GLY A 68 -2.52 -14.46 17.20
CA GLY A 68 -1.54 -14.69 16.14
C GLY A 68 -1.70 -13.74 14.94
N VAL A 69 -2.35 -12.60 15.17
CA VAL A 69 -2.56 -11.61 14.12
C VAL A 69 -2.36 -10.20 14.66
N SER A 70 -1.85 -9.31 13.82
CA SER A 70 -1.45 -7.97 14.24
C SER A 70 -2.05 -6.87 13.37
N TYR A 71 -2.17 -5.68 13.95
CA TYR A 71 -2.70 -4.48 13.31
C TYR A 71 -1.63 -3.40 13.18
N HIS A 72 -1.54 -2.77 12.02
CA HIS A 72 -0.75 -1.56 11.78
C HIS A 72 -1.38 -0.72 10.66
N PHE A 73 -0.77 0.42 10.32
CA PHE A 73 -1.13 1.21 9.13
C PHE A 73 -0.40 0.66 7.89
N ILE A 74 -1.05 0.66 6.72
CA ILE A 74 -0.46 0.09 5.49
C ILE A 74 0.52 1.08 4.88
N GLY A 75 0.07 2.29 4.58
CA GLY A 75 0.84 3.35 3.93
C GLY A 75 1.20 3.09 2.46
N MET A 76 0.82 1.94 1.89
CA MET A 76 1.24 1.54 0.54
C MET A 76 0.65 2.40 -0.58
N THR A 77 -0.49 3.05 -0.37
CA THR A 77 -1.06 3.98 -1.35
C THR A 77 -0.11 5.16 -1.60
N ALA A 78 0.39 5.80 -0.53
CA ALA A 78 1.39 6.86 -0.66
C ALA A 78 2.68 6.37 -1.31
N VAL A 79 3.17 5.19 -0.92
CA VAL A 79 4.37 4.57 -1.52
C VAL A 79 4.20 4.32 -3.02
N THR A 80 3.02 3.84 -3.44
CA THR A 80 2.72 3.56 -4.85
C THR A 80 2.75 4.83 -5.68
N LEU A 81 2.15 5.92 -5.19
CA LEU A 81 2.15 7.19 -5.92
C LEU A 81 3.54 7.85 -5.98
N LEU A 82 4.37 7.64 -4.96
CA LEU A 82 5.75 8.14 -4.88
C LEU A 82 6.71 7.38 -5.81
N LEU A 83 6.68 6.05 -5.76
CA LEU A 83 7.72 5.21 -6.38
C LEU A 83 7.28 4.54 -7.68
N ASP A 84 6.01 4.66 -8.07
CA ASP A 84 5.34 3.81 -9.05
C ASP A 84 5.20 2.35 -8.57
N TRP A 85 4.30 1.58 -9.17
CA TRP A 85 3.94 0.24 -8.71
C TRP A 85 5.11 -0.76 -8.63
N PRO A 86 6.13 -0.79 -9.54
CA PRO A 86 7.18 -1.81 -9.47
C PRO A 86 8.09 -1.61 -8.26
N LEU A 87 8.52 -0.37 -8.01
CA LEU A 87 9.37 -0.04 -6.88
C LEU A 87 8.58 -0.05 -5.57
N ALA A 88 7.29 0.25 -5.59
CA ALA A 88 6.44 0.10 -4.41
C ALA A 88 6.36 -1.35 -3.95
N VAL A 89 6.17 -2.31 -4.89
CA VAL A 89 6.17 -3.74 -4.57
C VAL A 89 7.51 -4.19 -3.98
N LEU A 90 8.62 -3.80 -4.59
CA LEU A 90 9.95 -4.14 -4.10
C LEU A 90 10.26 -3.46 -2.76
N GLY A 91 9.86 -2.21 -2.58
CA GLY A 91 10.03 -1.47 -1.33
C GLY A 91 9.23 -2.06 -0.18
N GLY A 92 7.98 -2.44 -0.44
CA GLY A 92 7.14 -3.17 0.52
C GLY A 92 7.77 -4.51 0.92
N PHE A 93 8.32 -5.25 -0.05
CA PHE A 93 9.04 -6.49 0.23
C PHE A 93 10.28 -6.26 1.11
N LEU A 94 11.09 -5.25 0.81
CA LEU A 94 12.26 -4.90 1.63
C LEU A 94 11.86 -4.52 3.07
N ALA A 95 10.75 -3.80 3.24
CA ALA A 95 10.21 -3.50 4.57
C ALA A 95 9.77 -4.79 5.32
N GLN A 96 9.16 -5.75 4.62
CA GLN A 96 8.81 -7.06 5.21
C GLN A 96 10.06 -7.85 5.63
N LEU A 97 11.13 -7.82 4.83
CA LEU A 97 12.40 -8.46 5.21
C LEU A 97 13.02 -7.81 6.46
N GLY A 98 12.88 -6.49 6.62
CA GLY A 98 13.26 -5.80 7.86
C GLY A 98 12.47 -6.29 9.08
N LEU A 99 11.16 -6.49 8.95
CA LEU A 99 10.33 -7.06 10.01
C LEU A 99 10.66 -8.52 10.32
N LEU A 100 10.96 -9.31 9.30
CA LEU A 100 11.45 -10.69 9.44
C LEU A 100 12.75 -10.73 10.25
N ALA A 101 13.70 -9.84 9.94
CA ALA A 101 14.99 -9.77 10.64
C ALA A 101 14.84 -9.43 12.14
N LEU A 102 13.78 -8.72 12.52
CA LEU A 102 13.43 -8.41 13.91
C LEU A 102 12.55 -9.47 14.58
N GLY A 103 12.27 -10.58 13.90
CA GLY A 103 11.39 -11.63 14.42
C GLY A 103 9.94 -11.20 14.57
N ARG A 104 9.51 -10.12 13.87
CA ARG A 104 8.13 -9.61 13.92
C ARG A 104 7.22 -10.26 12.88
N GLN A 105 7.76 -11.02 11.96
CA GLN A 105 7.01 -11.68 10.90
C GLN A 105 7.62 -13.05 10.59
N ASP A 106 6.78 -14.04 10.33
CA ASP A 106 7.21 -15.38 9.97
C ASP A 106 7.57 -15.46 8.48
N LEU A 107 8.71 -16.09 8.17
CA LEU A 107 9.15 -16.29 6.78
C LEU A 107 8.08 -16.97 5.94
N ALA A 108 7.42 -18.00 6.48
CA ALA A 108 6.39 -18.73 5.77
C ALA A 108 5.19 -17.84 5.41
N ALA A 109 4.82 -16.88 6.27
CA ALA A 109 3.68 -16.00 6.07
C ALA A 109 3.99 -14.78 5.19
N ILE A 110 5.25 -14.55 4.79
CA ILE A 110 5.63 -13.42 3.92
C ILE A 110 4.85 -13.44 2.60
N GLY A 111 4.64 -14.60 1.97
CA GLY A 111 3.90 -14.66 0.72
C GLY A 111 2.47 -14.12 0.85
N VAL A 112 1.70 -14.65 1.82
CA VAL A 112 0.32 -14.22 2.07
C VAL A 112 0.25 -12.76 2.50
N ASN A 113 1.08 -12.37 3.47
CA ASN A 113 1.12 -10.99 3.94
C ASN A 113 1.60 -10.03 2.85
N GLY A 114 2.52 -10.44 1.98
CA GLY A 114 3.00 -9.65 0.85
C GLY A 114 1.90 -9.38 -0.17
N LEU A 115 1.07 -10.37 -0.49
CA LEU A 115 -0.09 -10.16 -1.35
C LEU A 115 -1.12 -9.23 -0.71
N LEU A 116 -1.42 -9.40 0.58
CA LEU A 116 -2.47 -8.63 1.28
C LEU A 116 -2.02 -7.21 1.66
N LEU A 117 -0.76 -7.03 2.05
CA LEU A 117 -0.21 -5.76 2.55
C LEU A 117 0.52 -4.94 1.50
N VAL A 118 0.96 -5.56 0.40
CA VAL A 118 1.73 -4.89 -0.64
C VAL A 118 1.02 -5.01 -1.97
N GLY A 119 0.82 -6.23 -2.48
CA GLY A 119 0.29 -6.44 -3.82
C GLY A 119 -1.11 -5.87 -4.05
N LEU A 120 -2.04 -6.18 -3.16
CA LEU A 120 -3.43 -5.75 -3.28
C LEU A 120 -3.59 -4.21 -3.08
N PRO A 121 -2.96 -3.57 -2.06
CA PRO A 121 -2.93 -2.11 -1.94
C PRO A 121 -2.33 -1.39 -3.16
N VAL A 122 -1.22 -1.91 -3.69
CA VAL A 122 -0.57 -1.36 -4.89
C VAL A 122 -1.51 -1.45 -6.09
N LEU A 123 -2.13 -2.62 -6.30
CA LEU A 123 -3.09 -2.82 -7.39
C LEU A 123 -4.27 -1.84 -7.30
N ILE A 124 -4.86 -1.71 -6.12
CA ILE A 124 -6.00 -0.80 -5.89
C ILE A 124 -5.60 0.64 -6.19
N THR A 125 -4.45 1.06 -5.68
CA THR A 125 -3.92 2.41 -5.89
C THR A 125 -3.63 2.68 -7.36
N GLU A 126 -2.98 1.75 -8.04
CA GLU A 126 -2.62 1.86 -9.46
C GLU A 126 -3.87 1.93 -10.35
N VAL A 127 -4.86 1.08 -10.10
CA VAL A 127 -6.14 1.13 -10.83
C VAL A 127 -6.83 2.47 -10.65
N CYS A 128 -6.90 2.99 -9.42
CA CYS A 128 -7.47 4.30 -9.16
C CYS A 128 -6.67 5.43 -9.83
N ALA A 129 -5.34 5.40 -9.76
CA ALA A 129 -4.48 6.37 -10.41
C ALA A 129 -4.66 6.37 -11.94
N ILE A 130 -4.73 5.19 -12.57
CA ILE A 130 -5.01 5.04 -14.01
C ILE A 130 -6.39 5.59 -14.37
N LEU A 131 -7.42 5.33 -13.54
CA LEU A 131 -8.77 5.86 -13.78
C LEU A 131 -8.81 7.38 -13.70
N VAL A 132 -8.12 7.96 -12.71
CA VAL A 132 -7.97 9.42 -12.57
C VAL A 132 -7.20 9.98 -13.76
N GLU A 133 -6.11 9.36 -14.17
CA GLU A 133 -5.34 9.79 -15.34
C GLU A 133 -6.18 9.71 -16.62
N ARG A 134 -6.95 8.63 -16.83
CA ARG A 134 -7.85 8.52 -18.00
C ARG A 134 -8.94 9.58 -18.02
N ALA A 135 -9.44 9.98 -16.85
CA ALA A 135 -10.43 11.06 -16.74
C ALA A 135 -9.83 12.45 -16.97
N GLN A 136 -8.49 12.59 -16.97
CA GLN A 136 -7.75 13.85 -17.17
C GLN A 136 -8.34 15.05 -16.37
N PRO A 137 -8.65 14.92 -15.07
CA PRO A 137 -9.25 16.01 -14.33
C PRO A 137 -8.25 17.16 -14.22
N ARG A 138 -8.75 18.39 -14.33
CA ARG A 138 -7.94 19.62 -14.18
C ARG A 138 -7.80 20.04 -12.72
N ASN A 139 -8.69 19.58 -11.86
CA ASN A 139 -8.71 19.94 -10.45
C ASN A 139 -7.77 19.04 -9.63
N LEU A 140 -6.82 19.66 -8.94
CA LEU A 140 -5.85 19.01 -8.06
C LEU A 140 -6.51 18.22 -6.92
N PHE A 141 -7.62 18.72 -6.36
CA PHE A 141 -8.34 18.03 -5.29
C PHE A 141 -8.87 16.67 -5.74
N VAL A 142 -9.22 16.53 -7.02
CA VAL A 142 -9.65 15.23 -7.57
C VAL A 142 -8.48 14.25 -7.56
N TYR A 143 -7.26 14.69 -7.90
CA TYR A 143 -6.08 13.82 -7.81
C TYR A 143 -5.82 13.38 -6.37
N ILE A 144 -5.75 14.33 -5.43
CA ILE A 144 -5.48 14.05 -4.00
C ILE A 144 -6.54 13.10 -3.42
N PHE A 145 -7.82 13.37 -3.69
CA PHE A 145 -8.92 12.58 -3.15
C PHE A 145 -9.02 11.21 -3.83
N CYS A 146 -9.04 11.16 -5.15
CA CYS A 146 -9.30 9.91 -5.89
C CYS A 146 -8.06 9.01 -6.04
N SER A 147 -6.85 9.55 -5.89
CA SER A 147 -5.60 8.76 -5.97
C SER A 147 -4.96 8.52 -4.60
N GLY A 148 -5.10 9.46 -3.66
CA GLY A 148 -4.50 9.35 -2.32
C GLY A 148 -5.46 8.84 -1.25
N PHE A 149 -6.57 9.56 -1.02
CA PHE A 149 -7.50 9.27 0.07
C PHE A 149 -8.39 8.04 -0.20
N PHE A 150 -9.09 8.06 -1.33
CA PHE A 150 -10.05 7.04 -1.72
C PHE A 150 -9.42 5.65 -1.89
N PRO A 151 -8.26 5.48 -2.57
CA PRO A 151 -7.67 4.15 -2.74
C PRO A 151 -7.15 3.56 -1.44
N ALA A 152 -6.69 4.40 -0.51
CA ALA A 152 -6.30 3.97 0.83
C ALA A 152 -7.52 3.48 1.64
N ALA A 153 -8.65 4.18 1.58
CA ALA A 153 -9.91 3.72 2.17
C ALA A 153 -10.38 2.38 1.56
N LEU A 154 -10.35 2.30 0.23
CA LEU A 154 -10.75 1.12 -0.53
C LEU A 154 -9.82 -0.07 -0.26
N THR A 155 -8.53 0.20 -0.04
CA THR A 155 -7.55 -0.81 0.34
C THR A 155 -7.95 -1.49 1.65
N VAL A 156 -8.28 -0.73 2.69
CA VAL A 156 -8.74 -1.33 3.96
C VAL A 156 -10.05 -2.09 3.77
N LEU A 157 -10.99 -1.50 3.03
CA LEU A 157 -12.30 -2.09 2.72
C LEU A 157 -12.19 -3.44 2.01
N ILE A 158 -11.15 -3.66 1.19
CA ILE A 158 -10.95 -4.91 0.45
C ILE A 158 -10.00 -5.86 1.20
N CYS A 159 -8.85 -5.37 1.68
CA CYS A 159 -7.82 -6.22 2.28
C CYS A 159 -8.29 -6.89 3.56
N VAL A 160 -9.08 -6.20 4.39
CA VAL A 160 -9.58 -6.76 5.65
C VAL A 160 -10.55 -7.92 5.42
N PRO A 161 -11.62 -7.80 4.60
CA PRO A 161 -12.45 -8.94 4.24
C PRO A 161 -11.70 -10.07 3.55
N VAL A 162 -10.73 -9.77 2.66
CA VAL A 162 -9.95 -10.82 1.99
C VAL A 162 -9.08 -11.58 3.00
N ALA A 163 -8.41 -10.88 3.91
CA ALA A 163 -7.64 -11.49 5.00
C ALA A 163 -8.52 -12.39 5.89
N LEU A 164 -9.72 -11.90 6.24
CA LEU A 164 -10.70 -12.69 6.99
C LEU A 164 -11.21 -13.90 6.21
N GLY A 165 -11.44 -13.77 4.91
CA GLY A 165 -11.83 -14.86 4.02
C GLY A 165 -10.77 -15.95 3.96
N VAL A 166 -9.49 -15.58 3.85
CA VAL A 166 -8.37 -16.54 3.90
C VAL A 166 -8.34 -17.29 5.23
N LEU A 167 -8.47 -16.57 6.35
CA LEU A 167 -8.51 -17.17 7.69
C LEU A 167 -9.72 -18.08 7.91
N TRP A 168 -10.89 -17.69 7.36
CA TRP A 168 -12.11 -18.49 7.42
C TRP A 168 -11.99 -19.79 6.63
N LEU A 169 -11.42 -19.74 5.42
CA LEU A 169 -11.16 -20.93 4.60
C LEU A 169 -10.19 -21.90 5.26
N ASP A 170 -9.20 -21.39 5.99
CA ASP A 170 -8.22 -22.24 6.67
C ASP A 170 -8.78 -22.94 7.93
N GLY A 171 -9.90 -22.46 8.49
CA GLY A 171 -10.62 -23.07 9.61
C GLY A 171 -9.85 -23.17 10.93
N ARG A 172 -8.59 -22.71 10.96
CA ARG A 172 -7.69 -22.71 12.14
C ARG A 172 -7.89 -21.49 13.02
N PHE A 173 -8.51 -20.45 12.47
CA PHE A 173 -8.71 -19.18 13.14
C PHE A 173 -10.14 -19.09 13.67
N ALA A 174 -10.30 -19.00 15.00
CA ALA A 174 -11.60 -18.74 15.60
C ALA A 174 -12.04 -17.31 15.26
N MET A 175 -13.07 -17.19 14.41
CA MET A 175 -13.59 -15.89 14.00
C MET A 175 -14.06 -15.12 15.23
N PRO A 176 -13.65 -13.85 15.43
CA PRO A 176 -13.87 -13.20 16.71
C PRO A 176 -15.30 -12.66 16.80
N GLU A 177 -15.84 -12.61 18.02
CA GLU A 177 -17.26 -12.28 18.28
C GLU A 177 -17.68 -10.89 17.80
N TRP A 178 -16.74 -9.95 17.70
CA TRP A 178 -16.95 -8.58 17.19
C TRP A 178 -17.35 -8.49 15.71
N LEU A 179 -17.53 -9.62 15.01
CA LEU A 179 -17.96 -9.63 13.62
C LEU A 179 -19.36 -9.02 13.46
N SER A 180 -20.18 -9.04 14.53
CA SER A 180 -21.45 -8.31 14.59
C SER A 180 -21.28 -6.81 14.38
N ASP A 181 -20.17 -6.23 14.85
CA ASP A 181 -19.84 -4.81 14.74
C ASP A 181 -18.80 -4.53 13.64
N PHE A 182 -18.58 -5.49 12.74
CA PHE A 182 -17.53 -5.47 11.73
C PHE A 182 -17.50 -4.17 10.91
N ILE A 183 -18.67 -3.64 10.55
CA ILE A 183 -18.78 -2.40 9.76
C ILE A 183 -18.22 -1.20 10.54
N GLY A 184 -18.51 -1.09 11.84
CA GLY A 184 -18.01 0.00 12.68
C GLY A 184 -16.49 -0.04 12.82
N TYR A 185 -15.94 -1.23 13.02
CA TYR A 185 -14.50 -1.45 13.04
C TYR A 185 -13.82 -1.16 11.70
N LEU A 186 -14.42 -1.59 10.60
CA LEU A 186 -13.94 -1.32 9.25
C LEU A 186 -13.88 0.19 8.98
N TRP A 187 -14.90 0.92 9.41
CA TRP A 187 -14.93 2.38 9.34
C TRP A 187 -13.82 3.04 10.16
N LEU A 188 -13.61 2.57 11.39
CA LEU A 188 -12.54 3.05 12.27
C LEU A 188 -11.14 2.79 11.73
N MET A 189 -10.95 1.80 10.84
CA MET A 189 -9.67 1.56 10.17
C MET A 189 -9.51 2.34 8.88
N MET A 190 -10.55 2.33 8.03
CA MET A 190 -10.47 2.93 6.70
C MET A 190 -10.25 4.44 6.82
N PHE A 191 -10.85 5.08 7.82
CA PHE A 191 -10.79 6.53 7.96
C PHE A 191 -9.37 7.03 8.32
N PRO A 192 -8.70 6.54 9.39
CA PRO A 192 -7.32 6.92 9.68
C PRO A 192 -6.34 6.58 8.55
N GLU A 193 -6.47 5.41 7.92
CA GLU A 193 -5.59 5.01 6.81
C GLU A 193 -5.75 5.96 5.61
N ALA A 194 -7.00 6.26 5.22
CA ALA A 194 -7.30 7.22 4.17
C ALA A 194 -6.82 8.62 4.50
N PHE A 195 -7.00 9.05 5.74
CA PHE A 195 -6.61 10.37 6.21
C PHE A 195 -5.09 10.56 6.21
N ILE A 196 -4.33 9.57 6.71
CA ILE A 196 -2.85 9.61 6.70
C ILE A 196 -2.33 9.66 5.26
N ASN A 197 -2.80 8.77 4.39
CA ASN A 197 -2.37 8.76 2.98
C ASN A 197 -2.77 10.07 2.27
N GLY A 198 -4.00 10.55 2.47
CA GLY A 198 -4.47 11.81 1.90
C GLY A 198 -3.67 13.02 2.39
N MET A 199 -3.31 13.08 3.66
CA MET A 199 -2.46 14.13 4.24
C MET A 199 -1.06 14.10 3.62
N VAL A 200 -0.44 12.93 3.56
CA VAL A 200 0.90 12.75 2.98
C VAL A 200 0.92 13.18 1.51
N ILE A 201 -0.05 12.72 0.72
CA ILE A 201 -0.16 13.11 -0.70
C ILE A 201 -0.44 14.59 -0.87
N SER A 202 -1.30 15.18 -0.04
CA SER A 202 -1.56 16.64 -0.07
C SER A 202 -0.28 17.43 0.18
N ALA A 203 0.49 17.04 1.20
CA ALA A 203 1.76 17.68 1.53
C ALA A 203 2.78 17.52 0.40
N LEU A 204 2.91 16.31 -0.17
CA LEU A 204 3.84 16.04 -1.26
C LEU A 204 3.50 16.83 -2.51
N VAL A 205 2.23 16.89 -2.90
CA VAL A 205 1.79 17.68 -4.06
C VAL A 205 2.13 19.16 -3.92
N VAL A 206 2.03 19.72 -2.70
CA VAL A 206 2.29 21.14 -2.45
C VAL A 206 3.78 21.44 -2.32
N PHE A 207 4.52 20.64 -1.54
CA PHE A 207 5.91 20.92 -1.17
C PHE A 207 6.93 20.21 -2.06
N CYS A 208 6.64 19.02 -2.54
CA CYS A 208 7.58 18.17 -3.30
C CYS A 208 6.89 17.42 -4.47
N PRO A 209 6.19 18.13 -5.38
CA PRO A 209 5.43 17.47 -6.46
C PRO A 209 6.31 16.64 -7.40
N GLU A 210 7.59 16.99 -7.51
CA GLU A 210 8.62 16.28 -8.29
C GLU A 210 8.91 14.86 -7.78
N TRP A 211 8.48 14.51 -6.56
CA TRP A 211 8.71 13.18 -5.97
C TRP A 211 7.59 12.19 -6.29
N LEU A 212 6.45 12.66 -6.77
CA LEU A 212 5.32 11.82 -7.13
C LEU A 212 5.45 11.38 -8.58
N GLU A 213 5.95 10.16 -8.82
CA GLU A 213 6.15 9.62 -10.18
C GLU A 213 4.83 9.56 -10.99
N THR A 214 3.70 9.37 -10.32
CA THR A 214 2.36 9.31 -10.95
C THR A 214 1.72 10.69 -11.18
N PHE A 215 2.34 11.77 -10.73
CA PHE A 215 1.72 13.10 -10.72
C PHE A 215 2.15 13.97 -11.92
N ASN A 216 1.17 14.37 -12.75
CA ASN A 216 1.42 15.30 -13.85
C ASN A 216 1.42 16.76 -13.36
N ARG A 217 2.60 17.26 -12.97
CA ARG A 217 2.80 18.63 -12.48
C ARG A 217 2.27 19.69 -13.45
N THR A 218 2.59 19.55 -14.74
CA THR A 218 2.19 20.54 -15.76
C THR A 218 0.68 20.67 -15.87
N ARG A 219 -0.08 19.57 -15.79
CA ARG A 219 -1.55 19.65 -15.90
C ARG A 219 -2.20 20.31 -14.68
N TYR A 220 -1.73 19.97 -13.48
CA TYR A 220 -2.40 20.38 -12.25
C TYR A 220 -1.94 21.72 -11.68
N LEU A 221 -0.71 22.15 -11.99
CA LEU A 221 -0.14 23.40 -11.49
C LEU A 221 0.07 24.45 -12.60
N GLN A 222 -0.54 24.24 -13.78
CA GLN A 222 -0.59 25.27 -14.81
C GLN A 222 -1.36 26.49 -14.28
N ALA A 223 -0.76 27.67 -14.40
CA ALA A 223 -1.48 28.92 -14.19
C ALA A 223 -2.69 28.97 -15.15
N PRO A 224 -3.85 29.49 -14.71
CA PRO A 224 -4.94 29.76 -15.63
C PRO A 224 -4.38 30.61 -16.76
N TRP A 225 -4.55 30.16 -18.01
CA TRP A 225 -4.27 31.02 -19.14
C TRP A 225 -5.22 32.21 -18.99
N LYS A 226 -4.67 33.42 -18.80
CA LYS A 226 -5.45 34.63 -19.00
C LYS A 226 -5.78 34.62 -20.48
N ASP A 227 -7.02 34.35 -20.82
CA ASP A 227 -7.58 34.85 -22.08
C ASP A 227 -7.35 36.37 -22.02
N ASP A 228 -6.36 36.85 -22.77
CA ASP A 228 -6.14 38.27 -22.96
C ASP A 228 -7.46 38.89 -23.45
N GLU A 229 -7.85 39.93 -22.75
CA GLU A 229 -8.86 40.93 -23.09
C GLU A 229 -9.20 40.97 -24.59
N ARG A 230 -10.44 40.60 -24.94
CA ARG A 230 -11.18 41.20 -26.06
C ARG A 230 -12.66 41.27 -25.76
#